data_AF-A0A927R358-F1
#
_entry.id   AF-A0A927R358-F1
#
_cell.length_a   1.000
_cell.length_b   1.000
_cell.length_c   1.000
_cell.angle_alpha   90.00
_cell.angle_beta   90.00
_cell.angle_gamma   90.00
#
_symmetry.space_group_name_H-M   'P 1'
#
loop_
_entity.id
_entity.type
_entity.pdbx_description
1 polymer ?
#
loop_
_entity_poly.entity_id
_entity_poly.type
_entity_poly.pdbx_seq_one_letter_code
_entity_poly.pdbx_strand_id
1 'polypeptide(L)'
;MSVIVFFEQIPVDVDGYVYGSTIKFARMVSFNEVFTVFGLKSAPKKTSAKKSQCVDDYIDHVEDIKIYFASHKETLEKYKQLTIGYQKVWARYVYSTKKNETQEKRLQEMMMMILTEGDKSKDLYRKKGL
;
A
#
# COMPACT_ATOMS: atom_id res chain seq x y z
N MET A 1 -4.25 -28.25 1.85
CA MET A 1 -5.03 -27.82 0.67
C MET A 1 -4.02 -27.44 -0.40
N SER A 2 -3.61 -28.41 -1.22
CA SER A 2 -2.53 -28.26 -2.17
C SER A 2 -3.06 -27.57 -3.42
N VAL A 3 -2.65 -26.32 -3.62
CA VAL A 3 -2.88 -25.59 -4.87
C VAL A 3 -1.98 -26.27 -5.90
N ILE A 4 -2.56 -27.12 -6.74
CA ILE A 4 -1.82 -27.78 -7.82
C ILE A 4 -1.31 -26.71 -8.77
N VAL A 5 0.01 -26.65 -8.88
CA VAL A 5 0.83 -25.78 -9.72
C VAL A 5 0.70 -26.28 -11.16
N PHE A 6 -0.10 -25.61 -11.99
CA PHE A 6 -0.19 -25.84 -13.44
C PHE A 6 0.24 -24.60 -14.25
N PHE A 7 1.06 -23.73 -13.66
CA PHE A 7 1.65 -22.57 -14.33
C PHE A 7 2.90 -22.91 -15.18
N GLU A 8 3.29 -24.19 -15.25
CA GLU A 8 4.57 -24.59 -15.85
C GLU A 8 4.59 -24.63 -17.39
N GLN A 9 3.44 -24.60 -18.07
CA GLN A 9 3.38 -24.72 -19.54
C GLN A 9 3.03 -23.43 -20.28
N ILE A 10 2.57 -22.39 -19.59
CA ILE A 10 2.43 -21.05 -20.17
C ILE A 10 3.31 -20.14 -19.34
N PRO A 11 4.42 -19.64 -19.90
CA PRO A 11 5.29 -18.77 -19.13
C PRO A 11 4.48 -17.47 -18.92
N VAL A 12 4.06 -17.23 -17.68
CA VAL A 12 3.35 -16.02 -17.29
C VAL A 12 4.13 -15.22 -16.25
N ASP A 13 3.94 -13.92 -16.29
CA ASP A 13 4.41 -12.95 -15.30
C ASP A 13 3.56 -13.02 -14.01
N VAL A 14 4.04 -12.41 -12.92
CA VAL A 14 3.34 -12.29 -11.63
C VAL A 14 1.95 -11.65 -11.77
N ASP A 15 1.77 -10.82 -12.80
CA ASP A 15 0.50 -10.19 -13.14
C ASP A 15 -0.44 -11.06 -14.02
N GLY A 16 -0.08 -12.32 -14.31
CA GLY A 16 -0.88 -13.27 -15.10
C GLY A 16 -0.90 -12.95 -16.61
N TYR A 17 0.16 -12.28 -17.11
CA TYR A 17 0.37 -12.02 -18.53
C TYR A 17 1.34 -13.03 -19.13
N VAL A 18 1.05 -13.53 -20.34
CA VAL A 18 1.98 -14.41 -21.06
C VAL A 18 3.21 -13.62 -21.50
N TYR A 19 4.42 -14.11 -21.21
CA TYR A 19 5.66 -13.40 -21.55
C TYR A 19 5.70 -13.05 -23.04
N GLY A 20 6.13 -11.82 -23.35
CA GLY A 20 6.24 -11.33 -24.72
C GLY A 20 4.91 -10.94 -25.40
N SER A 21 3.77 -10.96 -24.70
CA SER A 21 2.47 -10.60 -25.29
C SER A 21 1.60 -9.68 -24.42
N THR A 22 0.54 -9.13 -25.03
CA THR A 22 -0.56 -8.43 -24.34
C THR A 22 -1.67 -9.37 -23.87
N ILE A 23 -1.43 -10.68 -23.91
CA ILE A 23 -2.42 -11.69 -23.56
C ILE A 23 -2.38 -11.92 -22.05
N LYS A 24 -3.51 -11.73 -21.39
CA LYS A 24 -3.70 -11.92 -19.95
C LYS A 24 -4.67 -13.07 -19.70
N PHE A 25 -4.40 -13.85 -18.67
CA PHE A 25 -5.38 -14.76 -18.11
C PHE A 25 -6.66 -14.02 -17.70
N ALA A 26 -7.82 -14.49 -18.17
CA ALA A 26 -9.11 -13.93 -17.81
C ALA A 26 -9.84 -14.79 -16.78
N ARG A 27 -9.96 -16.10 -17.02
CA ARG A 27 -10.63 -17.05 -16.13
C ARG A 27 -10.32 -18.50 -16.51
N MET A 28 -10.51 -19.40 -15.56
CA MET A 28 -10.62 -20.83 -15.83
C MET A 28 -12.05 -21.13 -16.29
N VAL A 29 -12.20 -21.87 -17.39
CA VAL A 29 -13.52 -22.21 -17.96
C VAL A 29 -13.91 -23.64 -17.60
N SER A 30 -12.95 -24.56 -17.61
CA SER A 30 -13.16 -25.95 -17.23
C SER A 30 -11.85 -26.57 -16.74
N PHE A 31 -11.94 -27.44 -15.74
CA PHE A 31 -10.83 -28.21 -15.20
C PHE A 31 -11.28 -29.65 -15.01
N ASN A 32 -10.65 -30.59 -15.72
CA ASN A 32 -10.81 -32.01 -15.47
C ASN A 32 -9.48 -32.73 -15.74
N GLU A 33 -9.44 -34.04 -15.49
CA GLU A 33 -8.23 -34.86 -15.64
C GLU A 33 -7.78 -35.03 -17.10
N VAL A 34 -8.65 -34.73 -18.07
CA VAL A 34 -8.40 -34.93 -19.52
C VAL A 34 -7.98 -33.64 -20.21
N PHE A 35 -8.57 -32.51 -19.83
CA PHE A 35 -8.30 -31.20 -20.43
C PHE A 35 -8.57 -30.06 -19.44
N THR A 36 -7.83 -28.98 -19.64
CA THR A 36 -8.06 -27.70 -18.96
C THR A 36 -8.33 -26.61 -19.99
N VAL A 37 -9.45 -25.89 -19.81
CA VAL A 37 -9.82 -24.78 -20.68
C VAL A 37 -9.62 -23.47 -19.94
N PHE A 38 -8.78 -22.60 -20.50
CA PHE A 38 -8.54 -21.26 -20.00
C PHE A 38 -9.09 -20.20 -20.96
N GLY A 39 -9.73 -19.19 -20.41
CA GLY A 39 -10.11 -17.99 -21.14
C GLY A 39 -8.96 -16.98 -21.08
N LEU A 40 -8.45 -16.60 -22.24
CA LEU A 40 -7.45 -15.55 -22.39
C LEU A 40 -8.10 -14.29 -22.98
N LYS A 41 -7.59 -13.11 -22.61
CA LYS A 41 -8.01 -11.84 -23.21
C LYS A 41 -6.81 -11.00 -23.61
N SER A 42 -6.92 -10.30 -24.72
CA SER A 42 -5.96 -9.24 -25.06
C SER A 42 -6.27 -8.02 -24.19
N ALA A 43 -5.31 -7.63 -23.35
CA ALA A 43 -5.41 -6.43 -22.53
C ALA A 43 -4.05 -5.71 -22.58
N PRO A 44 -3.99 -4.42 -22.95
CA PRO A 44 -2.73 -3.68 -22.85
C PRO A 44 -2.22 -3.78 -21.40
N LYS A 45 -0.91 -4.05 -21.23
CA LYS A 45 -0.26 -4.06 -19.90
C LYS A 45 -0.42 -2.66 -19.31
N LYS A 46 -1.45 -2.48 -18.48
CA LYS A 46 -1.56 -1.30 -17.64
C LYS A 46 -0.60 -1.52 -16.49
N THR A 47 0.56 -0.86 -16.52
CA THR A 47 1.38 -0.67 -15.33
C THR A 47 0.56 0.19 -14.37
N SER A 48 -0.36 -0.44 -13.63
CA SER A 48 -0.86 0.21 -12.44
C SER A 48 0.36 0.32 -11.54
N ALA A 49 0.91 1.52 -11.43
CA ALA A 49 1.79 1.88 -10.33
C ALA A 49 0.96 1.79 -9.05
N LYS A 50 0.63 0.55 -8.66
CA LYS A 50 -0.03 0.26 -7.40
C LYS A 50 0.93 0.75 -6.35
N LYS A 51 0.46 1.69 -5.55
CA LYS A 51 1.26 2.21 -4.45
C LYS A 51 1.64 1.04 -3.57
N SER A 52 2.93 0.97 -3.25
CA SER A 52 3.43 -0.07 -2.39
C SER A 52 2.64 -0.09 -1.10
N GLN A 53 2.21 -1.29 -0.75
CA GLN A 53 1.58 -1.59 0.54
C GLN A 53 2.63 -1.85 1.61
N CYS A 54 3.92 -1.91 1.24
CA CYS A 54 5.02 -2.07 2.17
C CYS A 54 5.20 -0.77 2.97
N VAL A 55 5.34 -0.90 4.29
CA VAL A 55 5.53 0.22 5.20
C VAL A 55 6.98 0.74 5.14
N ASP A 56 7.93 -0.11 4.75
CA ASP A 56 9.34 0.25 4.65
C ASP A 56 9.65 1.19 3.48
N ASP A 57 8.83 1.19 2.42
CA ASP A 57 8.99 2.08 1.27
C ASP A 57 8.71 3.56 1.60
N TYR A 58 8.22 3.84 2.82
CA TYR A 58 7.92 5.19 3.29
C TYR A 58 8.86 5.65 4.42
N ILE A 59 9.97 4.94 4.66
CA ILE A 59 10.96 5.31 5.68
C ILE A 59 11.53 6.70 5.43
N ASP A 60 11.89 6.99 4.17
CA ASP A 60 12.51 8.28 3.83
C ASP A 60 11.58 9.47 4.13
N HIS A 61 10.27 9.24 4.06
CA HIS A 61 9.24 10.23 4.36
C HIS A 61 9.02 10.49 5.86
N VAL A 62 9.58 9.68 6.74
CA VAL A 62 9.56 9.94 8.19
C VAL A 62 10.36 11.22 8.51
N GLU A 63 11.44 11.45 7.77
CA GLU A 63 12.30 12.62 7.97
C GLU A 63 11.64 13.89 7.45
N ASP A 64 10.94 13.81 6.31
CA ASP A 64 10.12 14.90 5.77
C ASP A 64 9.07 15.39 6.79
N ILE A 65 8.44 14.44 7.50
CA ILE A 65 7.45 14.74 8.54
C ILE A 65 8.10 15.44 9.74
N LYS A 66 9.31 15.03 10.14
CA LYS A 66 10.04 15.70 11.23
C LYS A 66 10.38 17.15 10.86
N ILE A 67 10.77 17.39 9.61
CA ILE A 67 11.04 18.74 9.11
C ILE A 67 9.76 19.58 9.14
N TYR A 68 8.64 19.03 8.70
CA TYR A 68 7.34 19.71 8.74
C TYR A 68 6.94 20.10 10.17
N PHE A 69 7.18 19.21 11.15
CA PHE A 69 6.92 19.48 12.56
C PHE A 69 8.00 20.28 13.28
N ALA A 70 9.11 20.67 12.63
CA ALA A 70 10.15 21.47 13.26
C ALA A 70 9.63 22.80 13.82
N SER A 71 8.61 23.39 13.18
CA SER A 71 7.92 24.60 13.64
C SER A 71 7.06 24.37 14.89
N HIS A 72 6.75 23.11 15.24
CA HIS A 72 5.85 22.73 16.32
C HIS A 72 6.54 21.75 17.28
N LYS A 73 7.33 22.29 18.22
CA LYS A 73 8.17 21.51 19.15
C LYS A 73 7.38 20.45 19.93
N GLU A 74 6.16 20.75 20.36
CA GLU A 74 5.35 19.80 21.14
C GLU A 74 4.94 18.56 20.31
N THR A 75 4.45 18.78 19.08
CA THR A 75 4.10 17.70 18.15
C THR A 75 5.32 16.91 17.75
N LEU A 76 6.45 17.57 17.52
CA LEU A 76 7.72 16.92 17.15
C LEU A 76 8.21 15.99 18.25
N GLU A 77 8.20 16.42 19.51
CA GLU A 77 8.64 15.59 20.63
C GLU A 77 7.72 14.38 20.84
N LYS A 78 6.39 14.57 20.75
CA LYS A 78 5.44 13.44 20.76
C LYS A 78 5.70 12.50 19.58
N TYR A 79 5.95 13.03 18.38
CA TYR A 79 6.25 12.23 17.18
C TYR A 79 7.52 11.38 17.34
N LYS A 80 8.59 11.97 17.88
CA LYS A 80 9.86 11.27 18.16
C LYS A 80 9.70 10.17 19.21
N GLN A 81 8.77 10.32 20.16
CA GLN A 81 8.47 9.30 21.16
C GLN A 81 7.69 8.09 20.58
N LEU A 82 7.09 8.21 19.39
CA LEU A 82 6.50 7.04 18.72
C LEU A 82 7.60 6.08 18.27
N THR A 83 7.34 4.78 18.37
CA THR A 83 8.25 3.77 17.81
C THR A 83 8.30 3.88 16.28
N ILE A 84 9.44 3.49 15.70
CA ILE A 84 9.69 3.57 14.25
C ILE A 84 8.56 2.96 13.41
N GLY A 85 7.94 1.87 13.89
CA GLY A 85 6.81 1.24 13.21
C GLY A 85 5.61 2.16 13.05
N TYR A 86 5.25 2.92 14.10
CA TYR A 86 4.16 3.89 14.02
C TYR A 86 4.52 5.12 13.19
N GLN A 87 5.77 5.58 13.26
CA GLN A 87 6.25 6.67 12.40
C GLN A 87 6.10 6.33 10.92
N LYS A 88 6.47 5.11 10.51
CA LYS A 88 6.32 4.64 9.13
C LYS A 88 4.85 4.49 8.72
N VAL A 89 3.96 4.04 9.62
CA VAL A 89 2.51 3.96 9.35
C VAL A 89 1.92 5.34 9.07
N TRP A 90 2.34 6.36 9.82
CA TRP A 90 1.96 7.74 9.56
C TRP A 90 2.52 8.27 8.24
N ALA A 91 3.80 8.01 7.96
CA ALA A 91 4.42 8.37 6.68
C ALA A 91 3.65 7.77 5.50
N ARG A 92 3.30 6.48 5.59
CA ARG A 92 2.46 5.83 4.59
C ARG A 92 1.08 6.50 4.48
N TYR A 93 0.41 6.80 5.59
CA TYR A 93 -0.90 7.45 5.54
C TYR A 93 -0.82 8.80 4.80
N VAL A 94 0.15 9.65 5.12
CA VAL A 94 0.34 10.95 4.48
C VAL A 94 0.70 10.80 2.99
N TYR A 95 1.77 10.07 2.68
CA TYR A 95 2.35 10.00 1.32
C TYR A 95 1.67 8.96 0.39
N SER A 96 0.72 8.19 0.92
CA SER A 96 -0.14 7.33 0.09
C SER A 96 -1.03 8.10 -0.89
N THR A 97 -1.12 9.44 -0.83
CA THR A 97 -1.74 10.27 -1.88
C THR A 97 -0.69 11.05 -2.69
N LYS A 98 -0.93 11.27 -3.99
CA LYS A 98 -0.03 12.07 -4.86
C LYS A 98 -0.38 13.57 -4.84
N LYS A 99 -1.52 13.95 -4.27
CA LYS A 99 -2.02 15.32 -4.25
C LYS A 99 -1.49 16.03 -3.01
N ASN A 100 -0.70 17.09 -3.19
CA ASN A 100 -0.12 17.88 -2.09
C ASN A 100 -1.20 18.44 -1.16
N GLU A 101 -2.32 18.94 -1.69
CA GLU A 101 -3.46 19.43 -0.89
C GLU A 101 -4.01 18.35 0.06
N THR A 102 -4.01 17.08 -0.37
CA THR A 102 -4.48 15.98 0.48
C THR A 102 -3.41 15.55 1.47
N GLN A 103 -2.13 15.65 1.12
CA GLN A 103 -1.02 15.39 2.04
C GLN A 103 -1.03 16.40 3.20
N GLU A 104 -1.21 17.69 2.90
CA GLU A 104 -1.30 18.75 3.92
C GLU A 104 -2.47 18.52 4.88
N LYS A 105 -3.66 18.21 4.37
CA LYS A 105 -4.81 17.86 5.22
C LYS A 105 -4.50 16.67 6.14
N ARG A 106 -3.81 15.65 5.61
CA ARG A 106 -3.41 14.47 6.41
C ARG A 106 -2.34 14.79 7.45
N LEU A 107 -1.41 15.70 7.16
CA LEU A 107 -0.41 16.18 8.12
C LEU A 107 -1.08 16.98 9.25
N GLN A 108 -2.06 17.83 8.92
CA GLN A 108 -2.85 18.57 9.90
C GLN A 108 -3.71 17.63 10.76
N GLU A 109 -4.37 16.64 10.16
CA GLU A 109 -5.08 15.57 10.90
C GLU A 109 -4.14 14.84 11.85
N MET A 110 -2.97 14.43 11.37
CA MET A 110 -1.94 13.76 12.17
C MET A 110 -1.48 14.62 13.34
N MET A 111 -1.20 15.90 13.10
CA MET A 111 -0.81 16.86 14.13
C MET A 111 -1.87 16.95 15.23
N MET A 112 -3.15 17.10 14.84
CA MET A 112 -4.27 17.17 15.78
C MET A 112 -4.45 15.87 16.57
N MET A 113 -4.33 14.70 15.93
CA MET A 113 -4.46 13.40 16.61
C MET A 113 -3.32 13.16 17.62
N ILE A 114 -2.08 13.50 17.24
CA ILE A 114 -0.91 13.38 18.12
C ILE A 114 -1.04 14.32 19.32
N LEU A 115 -1.54 15.54 19.11
CA LEU A 115 -1.71 16.53 20.18
C LEU A 115 -2.84 16.17 21.15
N THR A 116 -3.99 15.72 20.64
CA THR A 116 -5.22 15.51 21.42
C THR A 116 -5.20 14.22 22.24
N GLU A 117 -4.80 13.09 21.65
CA GLU A 117 -4.94 11.76 22.29
C GLU A 117 -3.63 11.02 22.49
N GLY A 118 -2.52 11.51 21.92
CA GLY A 118 -1.26 10.76 21.91
C GLY A 118 -1.38 9.41 21.19
N ASP A 119 -2.40 9.26 20.33
CA ASP A 119 -2.72 7.98 19.71
C ASP A 119 -1.71 7.62 18.61
N LYS A 120 -1.27 6.37 18.67
CA LYS A 120 -0.08 5.90 17.95
C LYS A 120 -0.29 5.73 16.43
N SER A 121 -1.55 5.71 15.96
CA SER A 121 -1.91 5.56 14.55
C SER A 121 -3.36 5.96 14.30
N LYS A 122 -3.67 6.43 13.10
CA LYS A 122 -5.05 6.70 12.65
C LYS A 122 -5.97 5.47 12.75
N ASP A 123 -5.45 4.27 12.57
CA ASP A 123 -6.25 3.04 12.73
C ASP A 123 -6.65 2.77 14.19
N LEU A 124 -5.84 3.21 15.16
CA LEU A 124 -6.19 3.11 16.58
C LEU A 124 -7.27 4.13 16.95
N TYR A 125 -7.14 5.36 16.42
CA TYR A 125 -8.18 6.38 16.56
C TYR A 125 -9.53 5.89 15.99
N ARG A 126 -9.51 5.32 14.78
CA ARG A 126 -10.70 4.77 14.14
C ARG A 126 -11.31 3.60 14.93
N LYS A 127 -10.51 2.84 15.66
CA LYS A 127 -10.99 1.72 16.50
C LYS A 127 -11.54 2.16 17.85
N LYS A 128 -11.07 3.26 18.43
CA LYS A 128 -11.59 3.81 19.70
C LYS A 128 -12.89 4.58 19.54
N GLY A 129 -13.19 5.09 18.34
CA GLY A 129 -14.43 5.82 18.04
C GLY A 129 -15.66 4.95 17.73
N LEU A 130 -15.79 3.75 18.33
CA LEU A 130 -16.93 2.85 18.19
C LEU A 130 -17.47 2.45 19.57
#